data_AF-A0A825SJX6-F1
#
_entry.id   AF-A0A825SJX6-F1
#
_cell.length_a   1.000
_cell.length_b   1.000
_cell.length_c   1.000
_cell.angle_alpha   90.00
_cell.angle_beta   90.00
_cell.angle_gamma   90.00
#
_symmetry.space_group_name_H-M   'P 1'
#
loop_
_entity.id
_entity.type
_entity.pdbx_description
1 polymer ?
#
loop_
_entity_poly.entity_id
_entity_poly.type
_entity_poly.pdbx_seq_one_letter_code
_entity_poly.pdbx_strand_id
1 'polypeptide(L)'
;MNNIGPLPNIKKYEHFLQTRKESNALYLGVNTNIKCFNNICPNEKDYWSIGYLIDSELDKFYNPKFGIYLGKIIFNKKGNKLLPKYIPTSIENLEEEIKKIKNPLWIAEKNNNYVKPKFTPTTEGQSYHLTNPNNLEYQCKIEKNTIILNQEQIVSYVEEIHNKNVRIIQDYIDQIYKDNGIKPYAFDDEFYEELGNLGIITQRQVEGFKSDRLIKKNSLLLTMLDYLVKQDRKNEDYLITFDDEYFYDYFVFSLGGFILKLSQGLLQNEINSLFNPAVYIDDTKINYINLNNELSKKYEKEIFNMGFEKRGNYFVDYFDYAFDYKGFFEIHKYNGLYYDELNLASSLDSPNIIYYNNNSLKKCILIPSTLGKYYFQISRYHKEVFFELLKPYYPDVKNLPKGWNKEMIEKI
;
A
#
# COMPACT_ATOMS: atom_id res chain seq x y z
N MET A 1 -7.10 -17.38 -27.51
CA MET A 1 -8.39 -17.49 -26.80
C MET A 1 -8.14 -17.08 -25.37
N ASN A 2 -8.77 -16.01 -24.90
CA ASN A 2 -8.58 -15.51 -23.54
C ASN A 2 -9.23 -16.52 -22.58
N ASN A 3 -8.40 -17.23 -21.81
CA ASN A 3 -8.85 -17.96 -20.62
C ASN A 3 -9.27 -16.93 -19.57
N ILE A 4 -10.46 -16.37 -19.75
CA ILE A 4 -11.17 -15.76 -18.63
C ILE A 4 -11.47 -16.96 -17.73
N GLY A 5 -10.82 -17.01 -16.56
CA GLY A 5 -11.04 -18.07 -15.58
C GLY A 5 -12.52 -18.26 -15.25
N PRO A 6 -12.89 -19.32 -14.52
CA PRO A 6 -14.28 -19.56 -14.15
C PRO A 6 -14.87 -18.29 -13.53
N LEU A 7 -16.08 -17.94 -13.97
CA LEU A 7 -16.82 -16.81 -13.40
C LEU A 7 -17.00 -17.05 -11.90
N PRO A 8 -16.84 -16.02 -11.05
CA PRO A 8 -16.97 -16.17 -9.62
C PRO A 8 -18.33 -16.75 -9.22
N ASN A 9 -18.34 -17.66 -8.25
CA ASN A 9 -19.57 -18.22 -7.72
C ASN A 9 -20.33 -17.15 -6.89
N ILE A 10 -21.27 -16.46 -7.53
CA ILE A 10 -22.04 -15.36 -6.93
C ILE A 10 -22.73 -15.78 -5.63
N LYS A 11 -23.28 -17.01 -5.54
CA LYS A 11 -23.94 -17.50 -4.33
C LYS A 11 -22.96 -17.70 -3.17
N LYS A 12 -21.75 -18.21 -3.47
CA LYS A 12 -20.67 -18.35 -2.48
C LYS A 12 -20.24 -16.98 -1.95
N TYR A 13 -20.12 -16.00 -2.85
CA TYR A 13 -19.80 -14.62 -2.50
C TYR A 13 -20.88 -13.97 -1.61
N GLU A 14 -22.15 -14.05 -2.01
CA GLU A 14 -23.27 -13.52 -1.21
C GLU A 14 -23.33 -14.17 0.17
N HIS A 15 -23.18 -15.49 0.25
CA HIS A 15 -23.17 -16.21 1.52
C HIS A 15 -22.01 -15.77 2.41
N PHE A 16 -20.80 -15.61 1.84
CA PHE A 16 -19.66 -15.09 2.59
C PHE A 16 -19.91 -13.68 3.15
N LEU A 17 -20.39 -12.76 2.31
CA LEU A 17 -20.72 -11.41 2.76
C LEU A 17 -21.73 -11.42 3.91
N GLN A 18 -22.68 -12.33 3.91
CA GLN A 18 -23.71 -12.44 4.95
C GLN A 18 -23.20 -13.10 6.24
N THR A 19 -22.24 -14.01 6.14
CA THR A 19 -21.78 -14.86 7.27
C THR A 19 -20.50 -14.38 7.93
N ARG A 20 -19.70 -13.56 7.26
CA ARG A 20 -18.47 -13.00 7.86
C ARG A 20 -18.82 -12.05 9.01
N LYS A 21 -18.09 -12.19 10.13
CA LYS A 21 -18.33 -11.43 11.39
C LYS A 21 -18.47 -9.92 11.15
N GLU A 22 -17.66 -9.37 10.26
CA GLU A 22 -17.65 -7.94 9.93
C GLU A 22 -17.71 -7.74 8.41
N SER A 23 -18.94 -7.69 7.90
CA SER A 23 -19.22 -7.81 6.47
C SER A 23 -18.76 -6.66 5.58
N ASN A 24 -18.18 -5.61 6.15
CA ASN A 24 -17.67 -4.47 5.40
C ASN A 24 -16.32 -3.97 5.93
N ALA A 25 -15.60 -4.74 6.75
CA ALA A 25 -14.36 -4.25 7.35
C ALA A 25 -13.24 -3.99 6.32
N LEU A 26 -12.54 -2.87 6.49
CA LEU A 26 -11.24 -2.59 5.87
C LEU A 26 -10.14 -2.82 6.89
N TYR A 27 -9.10 -3.57 6.53
CA TYR A 27 -7.97 -3.85 7.41
C TYR A 27 -6.78 -3.00 6.99
N LEU A 28 -6.08 -2.43 7.97
CA LEU A 28 -5.04 -1.43 7.73
C LEU A 28 -3.70 -1.89 8.28
N GLY A 29 -2.63 -1.69 7.52
CA GLY A 29 -1.27 -1.98 7.93
C GLY A 29 -0.27 -1.18 7.11
N VAL A 30 0.98 -1.19 7.54
CA VAL A 30 2.10 -0.58 6.82
C VAL A 30 3.26 -1.55 6.76
N ASN A 31 4.04 -1.47 5.70
CA ASN A 31 5.28 -2.23 5.55
C ASN A 31 6.46 -1.30 5.75
N THR A 32 7.47 -1.75 6.48
CA THR A 32 8.73 -1.02 6.65
C THR A 32 9.81 -1.58 5.73
N ASN A 33 10.93 -0.86 5.59
CA ASN A 33 12.11 -1.37 4.89
C ASN A 33 13.07 -2.17 5.80
N ILE A 34 12.64 -2.48 7.03
CA ILE A 34 13.34 -3.36 7.95
C ILE A 34 13.08 -4.82 7.53
N LYS A 35 14.13 -5.63 7.51
CA LYS A 35 14.06 -7.06 7.18
C LYS A 35 13.88 -7.91 8.44
N CYS A 36 13.13 -9.01 8.31
CA CYS A 36 12.85 -9.94 9.42
C CYS A 36 13.29 -11.40 9.15
N PHE A 37 14.13 -11.62 8.14
CA PHE A 37 14.76 -12.90 7.84
C PHE A 37 16.26 -12.70 7.65
N ASN A 38 17.04 -13.63 8.17
CA ASN A 38 18.50 -13.65 8.22
C ASN A 38 19.13 -13.95 6.86
N ASN A 39 18.50 -14.78 6.04
CA ASN A 39 19.05 -15.24 4.76
C ASN A 39 17.96 -15.61 3.75
N ILE A 40 17.59 -14.67 2.89
CA ILE A 40 16.71 -14.90 1.73
C ILE A 40 17.45 -14.42 0.49
N CYS A 41 18.33 -15.27 -0.04
CA CYS A 41 19.14 -14.95 -1.21
C CYS A 41 18.85 -15.90 -2.37
N PRO A 42 18.73 -15.39 -3.61
CA PRO A 42 18.65 -16.25 -4.78
C PRO A 42 19.98 -16.97 -4.99
N ASN A 43 19.92 -18.19 -5.50
CA ASN A 43 21.09 -18.93 -5.95
C ASN A 43 20.74 -19.79 -7.18
N GLU A 44 21.69 -20.51 -7.77
CA GLU A 44 21.41 -21.31 -8.97
C GLU A 44 20.39 -22.44 -8.73
N LYS A 45 20.36 -23.02 -7.53
CA LYS A 45 19.40 -24.07 -7.16
C LYS A 45 18.03 -23.49 -6.81
N ASP A 46 18.03 -22.34 -6.12
CA ASP A 46 16.84 -21.65 -5.62
C ASP A 46 16.72 -20.27 -6.27
N TYR A 47 16.66 -20.24 -7.60
CA TYR A 47 16.58 -18.99 -8.35
C TYR A 47 15.18 -18.37 -8.24
N TRP A 48 15.11 -17.05 -8.31
CA TRP A 48 13.83 -16.35 -8.37
C TRP A 48 13.51 -16.00 -9.81
N SER A 49 12.36 -16.46 -10.29
CA SER A 49 11.83 -16.10 -11.60
C SER A 49 10.84 -14.95 -11.44
N ILE A 50 11.07 -13.85 -12.15
CA ILE A 50 10.19 -12.67 -12.10
C ILE A 50 9.74 -12.39 -13.53
N GLY A 51 8.44 -12.44 -13.78
CA GLY A 51 7.87 -12.20 -15.10
C GLY A 51 7.83 -10.72 -15.49
N TYR A 52 7.86 -10.45 -16.80
CA TYR A 52 7.84 -9.12 -17.47
C TYR A 52 6.82 -8.12 -16.92
N LEU A 53 5.68 -8.63 -16.45
CA LEU A 53 4.51 -7.83 -16.12
C LEU A 53 4.44 -7.47 -14.63
N ILE A 54 5.39 -7.94 -13.81
CA ILE A 54 5.28 -7.86 -12.35
C ILE A 54 6.66 -7.62 -11.71
N ASP A 55 7.36 -6.52 -12.06
CA ASP A 55 8.52 -6.06 -11.25
C ASP A 55 8.15 -5.87 -9.77
N SER A 56 6.87 -5.68 -9.46
CA SER A 56 6.34 -5.69 -8.09
C SER A 56 6.51 -7.03 -7.34
N GLU A 57 6.87 -8.11 -8.07
CA GLU A 57 7.28 -9.41 -7.52
C GLU A 57 8.72 -9.40 -7.03
N LEU A 58 9.61 -8.56 -7.56
CA LEU A 58 10.93 -8.34 -6.93
C LEU A 58 10.69 -7.99 -5.47
N ASP A 59 9.88 -6.97 -5.18
CA ASP A 59 9.51 -6.59 -3.80
C ASP A 59 8.86 -7.74 -3.00
N LYS A 60 8.17 -8.68 -3.66
CA LYS A 60 7.59 -9.85 -2.98
C LYS A 60 8.66 -10.84 -2.51
N PHE A 61 9.75 -11.01 -3.25
CA PHE A 61 10.84 -11.97 -2.97
C PHE A 61 12.01 -11.33 -2.21
N TYR A 62 12.27 -10.07 -2.50
CA TYR A 62 13.50 -9.36 -2.19
C TYR A 62 13.47 -8.61 -0.86
N ASN A 63 12.28 -8.22 -0.42
CA ASN A 63 12.11 -7.40 0.75
C ASN A 63 11.10 -8.07 1.70
N PRO A 64 11.54 -9.00 2.57
CA PRO A 64 10.70 -9.55 3.64
C PRO A 64 10.42 -8.44 4.67
N LYS A 65 9.51 -7.54 4.31
CA LYS A 65 9.21 -6.30 5.03
C LYS A 65 8.62 -6.63 6.41
N PHE A 66 9.24 -6.10 7.45
CA PHE A 66 8.63 -6.04 8.78
C PHE A 66 7.42 -5.09 8.69
N GLY A 67 6.23 -5.63 8.85
CA GLY A 67 4.96 -4.92 8.72
C GLY A 67 4.28 -4.74 10.06
N ILE A 68 3.63 -3.59 10.23
CA ILE A 68 2.93 -3.19 11.45
C ILE A 68 1.43 -3.10 11.14
N TYR A 69 0.62 -3.85 11.91
CA TYR A 69 -0.82 -3.83 11.81
C TYR A 69 -1.38 -2.60 12.54
N LEU A 70 -2.20 -1.81 11.85
CA LEU A 70 -2.73 -0.54 12.36
C LEU A 70 -4.19 -0.66 12.83
N GLY A 71 -4.83 -1.80 12.59
CA GLY A 71 -6.22 -2.04 12.99
C GLY A 71 -7.17 -2.12 11.81
N LYS A 72 -8.42 -1.70 12.01
CA LYS A 72 -9.47 -1.88 11.01
C LYS A 72 -10.51 -0.77 11.07
N ILE A 73 -11.18 -0.56 9.95
CA ILE A 73 -12.37 0.28 9.87
C ILE A 73 -13.57 -0.64 9.67
N ILE A 74 -14.55 -0.52 10.56
CA ILE A 74 -15.87 -1.14 10.38
C ILE A 74 -16.86 -0.08 9.93
N PHE A 75 -17.95 -0.48 9.28
CA PHE A 75 -18.98 0.47 8.87
C PHE A 75 -20.29 0.21 9.59
N ASN A 76 -20.77 1.23 10.29
CA ASN A 76 -22.05 1.20 10.97
C ASN A 76 -23.12 1.73 10.03
N LYS A 77 -24.09 0.87 9.66
CA LYS A 77 -25.22 1.29 8.84
C LYS A 77 -26.24 2.04 9.71
N LYS A 78 -26.56 3.29 9.34
CA LYS A 78 -27.60 4.10 9.98
C LYS A 78 -28.56 4.63 8.91
N GLY A 79 -29.68 3.94 8.71
CA GLY A 79 -30.54 4.19 7.55
C GLY A 79 -29.81 3.83 6.25
N ASN A 80 -29.74 4.79 5.32
CA ASN A 80 -28.98 4.65 4.07
C ASN A 80 -27.50 5.06 4.20
N LYS A 81 -27.08 5.58 5.35
CA LYS A 81 -25.70 6.04 5.57
C LYS A 81 -24.78 4.89 5.97
N LEU A 82 -23.59 4.89 5.38
CA LEU A 82 -22.50 3.97 5.71
C LEU A 82 -21.42 4.71 6.50
N LEU A 83 -21.48 4.66 7.82
CA LEU A 83 -20.62 5.46 8.69
C LEU A 83 -19.35 4.68 9.07
N PRO A 84 -18.14 5.11 8.63
CA PRO A 84 -16.90 4.43 8.97
C PRO A 84 -16.56 4.66 10.46
N LYS A 85 -16.07 3.62 11.13
CA LYS A 85 -15.53 3.69 12.49
C LYS A 85 -14.18 2.99 12.49
N TYR A 86 -13.14 3.77 12.74
CA TYR A 86 -11.80 3.22 12.92
C TYR A 86 -11.63 2.62 14.31
N ILE A 87 -11.00 1.45 14.36
CA ILE A 87 -10.63 0.70 15.55
C ILE A 87 -9.13 0.43 15.43
N PRO A 88 -8.29 1.26 16.06
CA PRO A 88 -6.84 1.08 16.00
C PRO A 88 -6.40 -0.15 16.81
N THR A 89 -5.26 -0.72 16.44
CA THR A 89 -4.55 -1.69 17.28
C THR A 89 -3.97 -1.02 18.53
N SER A 90 -3.95 -1.73 19.65
CA SER A 90 -3.22 -1.30 20.85
C SER A 90 -1.77 -1.76 20.76
N ILE A 91 -0.85 -0.89 21.19
CA ILE A 91 0.58 -1.19 21.36
C ILE A 91 0.99 -1.24 22.84
N GLU A 92 0.05 -1.32 23.78
CA GLU A 92 0.35 -1.40 25.22
C GLU A 92 1.27 -2.60 25.57
N ASN A 93 1.14 -3.70 24.84
CA ASN A 93 1.95 -4.91 25.03
C ASN A 93 3.11 -5.02 24.01
N LEU A 94 3.57 -3.90 23.44
CA LEU A 94 4.58 -3.89 22.38
C LEU A 94 5.87 -4.64 22.75
N GLU A 95 6.39 -4.44 23.96
CA GLU A 95 7.61 -5.14 24.39
C GLU A 95 7.44 -6.66 24.42
N GLU A 96 6.27 -7.14 24.85
CA GLU A 96 5.96 -8.58 24.85
C GLU A 96 5.75 -9.13 23.44
N GLU A 97 5.18 -8.34 22.53
CA GLU A 97 5.09 -8.70 21.11
C GLU A 97 6.47 -8.81 20.46
N ILE A 98 7.38 -7.88 20.77
CA ILE A 98 8.76 -7.90 20.24
C ILE A 98 9.51 -9.16 20.72
N LYS A 99 9.34 -9.59 21.97
CA LYS A 99 9.94 -10.83 22.49
C LYS A 99 9.50 -12.10 21.73
N LYS A 100 8.36 -12.07 21.04
CA LYS A 100 7.86 -13.20 20.24
C LYS A 100 8.55 -13.31 18.88
N ILE A 101 9.17 -12.23 18.40
CA ILE A 101 9.90 -12.20 17.12
C ILE A 101 11.02 -13.25 17.16
N LYS A 102 11.15 -14.02 16.07
CA LYS A 102 12.07 -15.18 16.04
C LYS A 102 13.42 -14.91 15.41
N ASN A 103 13.51 -13.92 14.54
CA ASN A 103 14.75 -13.55 13.86
C ASN A 103 15.12 -12.11 14.19
N PRO A 104 16.42 -11.76 14.21
CA PRO A 104 16.87 -10.38 14.25
C PRO A 104 16.16 -9.51 13.21
N LEU A 105 15.77 -8.31 13.61
CA LEU A 105 15.37 -7.25 12.69
C LEU A 105 16.60 -6.46 12.26
N TRP A 106 16.73 -6.14 10.99
CA TRP A 106 17.94 -5.52 10.46
C TRP A 106 17.69 -4.61 9.25
N ILE A 107 18.63 -3.69 9.02
CA ILE A 107 18.63 -2.76 7.89
C ILE A 107 19.66 -3.23 6.87
N ALA A 108 19.26 -3.33 5.60
CA ALA A 108 20.12 -3.84 4.55
C ALA A 108 21.05 -2.75 4.00
N GLU A 109 22.33 -3.10 3.83
CA GLU A 109 23.26 -2.25 3.10
C GLU A 109 23.08 -2.40 1.60
N LYS A 110 23.49 -1.37 0.85
CA LYS A 110 23.63 -1.47 -0.60
C LYS A 110 24.66 -2.55 -0.95
N ASN A 111 24.34 -3.38 -1.93
CA ASN A 111 25.24 -4.39 -2.44
C ASN A 111 26.29 -3.75 -3.35
N ASN A 112 27.54 -3.70 -2.88
CA ASN A 112 28.67 -3.14 -3.64
C ASN A 112 28.96 -3.88 -4.95
N ASN A 113 28.53 -5.14 -5.07
CA ASN A 113 28.72 -5.97 -6.24
C ASN A 113 27.46 -6.06 -7.11
N TYR A 114 26.52 -5.12 -6.97
CA TYR A 114 25.26 -5.15 -7.70
C TYR A 114 25.47 -5.20 -9.22
N VAL A 115 24.91 -6.23 -9.83
CA VAL A 115 24.83 -6.42 -11.28
C VAL A 115 23.36 -6.48 -11.65
N LYS A 116 22.89 -5.47 -12.38
CA LYS A 116 21.53 -5.43 -12.89
C LYS A 116 21.21 -6.73 -13.64
N PRO A 117 20.14 -7.46 -13.26
CA PRO A 117 19.81 -8.72 -13.89
C PRO A 117 19.49 -8.52 -15.38
N LYS A 118 19.93 -9.46 -16.22
CA LYS A 118 19.69 -9.44 -17.66
C LYS A 118 18.32 -10.05 -17.98
N PHE A 119 17.66 -9.51 -19.00
CA PHE A 119 16.39 -10.04 -19.51
C PHE A 119 16.62 -11.32 -20.31
N THR A 120 15.84 -12.34 -20.02
CA THR A 120 15.75 -13.53 -20.87
C THR A 120 14.44 -13.45 -21.67
N PRO A 121 14.49 -13.41 -23.01
CA PRO A 121 13.29 -13.53 -23.82
C PRO A 121 12.70 -14.94 -23.66
N THR A 122 11.41 -15.03 -23.36
CA THR A 122 10.63 -16.27 -23.33
C THR A 122 9.47 -16.18 -24.32
N THR A 123 8.84 -17.32 -24.62
CA THR A 123 7.65 -17.39 -25.48
C THR A 123 6.41 -16.70 -24.90
N GLU A 124 6.42 -16.40 -23.59
CA GLU A 124 5.32 -15.79 -22.83
C GLU A 124 5.61 -14.33 -22.40
N GLY A 125 6.80 -13.79 -22.69
CA GLY A 125 7.24 -12.46 -22.27
C GLY A 125 8.77 -12.36 -22.10
N GLN A 126 9.27 -11.38 -21.34
CA GLN A 126 10.67 -11.39 -20.85
C GLN A 126 10.66 -11.75 -19.35
N SER A 127 11.49 -12.66 -18.88
CA SER A 127 11.63 -12.93 -17.44
C SER A 127 13.01 -12.53 -16.94
N TYR A 128 13.10 -12.18 -15.66
CA TYR A 128 14.36 -12.16 -14.92
C TYR A 128 14.52 -13.48 -14.19
N HIS A 129 15.69 -14.08 -14.34
CA HIS A 129 16.14 -15.15 -13.47
C HIS A 129 17.20 -14.57 -12.54
N LEU A 130 16.83 -14.34 -11.29
CA LEU A 130 17.78 -13.97 -10.24
C LEU A 130 18.38 -15.27 -9.72
N THR A 131 19.59 -15.57 -10.14
CA THR A 131 20.34 -16.77 -9.74
C THR A 131 21.53 -16.45 -8.85
N ASN A 132 21.78 -15.16 -8.59
CA ASN A 132 22.93 -14.70 -7.83
C ASN A 132 22.52 -13.57 -6.86
N PRO A 133 22.99 -13.59 -5.59
CA PRO A 133 22.80 -12.48 -4.66
C PRO A 133 23.25 -11.12 -5.20
N ASN A 134 24.24 -11.09 -6.09
CA ASN A 134 24.70 -9.87 -6.76
C ASN A 134 23.68 -9.28 -7.74
N ASN A 135 22.60 -10.00 -8.08
CA ASN A 135 21.50 -9.43 -8.84
C ASN A 135 20.56 -8.57 -8.01
N LEU A 136 20.87 -8.40 -6.72
CA LEU A 136 20.12 -7.63 -5.76
C LEU A 136 20.88 -6.37 -5.35
N GLU A 137 20.23 -5.21 -5.45
CA GLU A 137 20.80 -3.87 -5.13
C GLU A 137 21.20 -3.68 -3.66
N TYR A 138 20.67 -4.49 -2.75
CA TYR A 138 20.74 -4.44 -1.30
C TYR A 138 20.96 -5.86 -0.78
N GLN A 139 21.54 -5.95 0.40
CA GLN A 139 21.82 -7.22 1.06
C GLN A 139 20.56 -8.07 1.23
N CYS A 140 20.71 -9.35 0.93
CA CYS A 140 19.66 -10.38 1.05
C CYS A 140 19.86 -11.30 2.25
N LYS A 141 20.98 -11.13 2.96
CA LYS A 141 21.34 -11.81 4.19
C LYS A 141 22.13 -10.88 5.12
N ILE A 142 22.18 -11.22 6.40
CA ILE A 142 23.01 -10.52 7.38
C ILE A 142 24.49 -10.77 7.06
N GLU A 143 25.25 -9.68 6.96
CA GLU A 143 26.71 -9.67 6.79
C GLU A 143 27.38 -8.90 7.94
N LYS A 144 28.71 -8.86 7.95
CA LYS A 144 29.48 -8.29 9.06
C LYS A 144 29.20 -6.80 9.31
N ASN A 145 28.85 -6.06 8.27
CA ASN A 145 28.54 -4.63 8.32
C ASN A 145 27.04 -4.34 8.44
N THR A 146 26.19 -5.37 8.51
CA THR A 146 24.75 -5.19 8.61
C THR A 146 24.36 -4.61 9.96
N ILE A 147 23.47 -3.61 9.94
CA ILE A 147 22.93 -3.00 11.15
C ILE A 147 21.80 -3.89 11.68
N ILE A 148 22.06 -4.57 12.79
CA ILE A 148 21.06 -5.34 13.53
C ILE A 148 20.43 -4.43 14.59
N LEU A 149 19.11 -4.38 14.60
CA LEU A 149 18.34 -3.53 15.52
C LEU A 149 18.27 -4.17 16.91
N ASN A 150 18.52 -3.35 17.94
CA ASN A 150 18.28 -3.74 19.32
C ASN A 150 16.81 -3.48 19.73
N GLN A 151 16.41 -3.98 20.89
CA GLN A 151 15.03 -3.85 21.35
C GLN A 151 14.57 -2.39 21.51
N GLU A 152 15.41 -1.49 22.02
CA GLU A 152 15.09 -0.07 22.18
C GLU A 152 14.79 0.59 20.83
N GLN A 153 15.62 0.31 19.82
CA GLN A 153 15.44 0.81 18.46
C GLN A 153 14.15 0.29 17.82
N ILE A 154 13.81 -0.98 18.03
CA ILE A 154 12.58 -1.58 17.51
C ILE A 154 11.36 -0.94 18.18
N VAL A 155 11.36 -0.83 19.52
CA VAL A 155 10.27 -0.21 20.29
C VAL A 155 10.04 1.21 19.81
N SER A 156 11.06 2.06 19.82
CA SER A 156 10.91 3.48 19.48
C SER A 156 10.42 3.68 18.04
N TYR A 157 10.89 2.86 17.10
CA TYR A 157 10.50 2.93 15.70
C TYR A 157 9.06 2.50 15.49
N VAL A 158 8.64 1.39 16.12
CA VAL A 158 7.26 0.89 16.05
C VAL A 158 6.30 1.88 16.70
N GLU A 159 6.63 2.40 17.89
CA GLU A 159 5.80 3.42 18.56
C GLU A 159 5.61 4.65 17.69
N GLU A 160 6.68 5.16 17.08
CA GLU A 160 6.60 6.36 16.25
C GLU A 160 5.74 6.12 15.00
N ILE A 161 6.03 5.05 14.25
CA ILE A 161 5.26 4.71 13.03
C ILE A 161 3.82 4.43 13.37
N HIS A 162 3.56 3.59 14.37
CA HIS A 162 2.19 3.21 14.74
C HIS A 162 1.39 4.45 15.14
N ASN A 163 1.89 5.25 16.09
CA ASN A 163 1.16 6.41 16.60
C ASN A 163 0.90 7.46 15.51
N LYS A 164 1.90 7.75 14.65
CA LYS A 164 1.73 8.74 13.58
C LYS A 164 0.74 8.27 12.52
N ASN A 165 0.79 7.00 12.12
CA ASN A 165 -0.13 6.46 11.12
C ASN A 165 -1.56 6.29 11.65
N VAL A 166 -1.72 5.80 12.89
CA VAL A 166 -3.02 5.76 13.60
C VAL A 166 -3.62 7.15 13.66
N ARG A 167 -2.83 8.18 14.00
CA ARG A 167 -3.29 9.56 14.05
C ARG A 167 -3.70 10.10 12.68
N ILE A 168 -2.93 9.85 11.61
CA ILE A 168 -3.31 10.25 10.25
C ILE A 168 -4.68 9.68 9.87
N ILE A 169 -4.91 8.39 10.14
CA ILE A 169 -6.18 7.73 9.84
C ILE A 169 -7.29 8.31 10.73
N GLN A 170 -7.05 8.47 12.03
CA GLN A 170 -8.04 9.01 12.97
C GLN A 170 -8.43 10.45 12.62
N ASP A 171 -7.46 11.33 12.37
CA ASP A 171 -7.70 12.73 11.98
C ASP A 171 -8.51 12.80 10.67
N TYR A 172 -8.24 11.89 9.72
CA TYR A 172 -9.04 11.78 8.49
C TYR A 172 -10.49 11.36 8.79
N ILE A 173 -10.70 10.34 9.62
CA ILE A 173 -12.04 9.91 10.04
C ILE A 173 -12.78 11.04 10.76
N ASP A 174 -12.13 11.72 11.70
CA ASP A 174 -12.74 12.81 12.46
C ASP A 174 -13.12 13.97 11.54
N GLN A 175 -12.28 14.28 10.55
CA GLN A 175 -12.56 15.32 9.56
C GLN A 175 -13.76 14.97 8.68
N ILE A 176 -13.89 13.73 8.19
CA ILE A 176 -15.08 13.33 7.38
C ILE A 176 -16.36 13.37 8.22
N TYR A 177 -16.30 13.10 9.52
CA TYR A 177 -17.46 13.27 10.41
C TYR A 177 -17.83 14.73 10.59
N LYS A 178 -16.84 15.60 10.79
CA LYS A 178 -17.03 17.06 10.89
C LYS A 178 -17.64 17.64 9.63
N ASP A 179 -17.21 17.13 8.47
CA ASP A 179 -17.65 17.56 7.15
C ASP A 179 -18.94 16.87 6.67
N ASN A 180 -19.44 15.87 7.42
CA ASN A 180 -20.56 15.01 7.02
C ASN A 180 -20.36 14.29 5.66
N GLY A 181 -19.10 14.01 5.32
CA GLY A 181 -18.69 13.41 4.05
C GLY A 181 -17.22 13.69 3.73
N ILE A 182 -16.80 13.34 2.51
CA ILE A 182 -15.45 13.61 2.00
C ILE A 182 -15.51 14.87 1.13
N LYS A 183 -14.88 15.95 1.60
CA LYS A 183 -14.80 17.22 0.85
C LYS A 183 -13.63 17.23 -0.14
N PRO A 184 -13.87 17.49 -1.44
CA PRO A 184 -12.82 17.57 -2.45
C PRO A 184 -12.29 18.98 -2.69
N TYR A 185 -11.24 19.05 -3.49
CA TYR A 185 -10.81 20.24 -4.23
C TYR A 185 -11.35 20.16 -5.65
N ALA A 186 -12.12 21.15 -6.08
CA ALA A 186 -12.68 21.19 -7.43
C ALA A 186 -12.13 22.39 -8.20
N PHE A 187 -11.99 22.24 -9.51
CA PHE A 187 -11.70 23.35 -10.40
C PHE A 187 -12.97 23.79 -11.10
N ASP A 188 -13.34 25.05 -10.88
CA ASP A 188 -14.50 25.68 -11.49
C ASP A 188 -14.09 26.95 -12.26
N ASP A 189 -15.05 27.50 -13.02
CA ASP A 189 -14.82 28.68 -13.84
C ASP A 189 -14.38 29.91 -13.04
N GLU A 190 -14.87 30.06 -11.82
CA GLU A 190 -14.50 31.15 -10.92
C GLU A 190 -13.05 31.00 -10.46
N PHE A 191 -12.66 29.79 -10.09
CA PHE A 191 -11.29 29.46 -9.72
C PHE A 191 -10.31 29.73 -10.86
N TYR A 192 -10.67 29.40 -12.11
CA TYR A 192 -9.83 29.73 -13.26
C TYR A 192 -9.63 31.24 -13.44
N GLU A 193 -10.69 32.05 -13.30
CA GLU A 193 -10.56 33.51 -13.37
C GLU A 193 -9.68 34.07 -12.24
N GLU A 194 -9.85 33.54 -11.03
CA GLU A 194 -9.03 33.92 -9.88
C GLU A 194 -7.54 33.70 -10.16
N LEU A 195 -7.17 32.50 -10.61
CA LEU A 195 -5.78 32.19 -10.96
C LEU A 195 -5.25 33.05 -12.12
N GLY A 196 -6.12 33.41 -13.07
CA GLY A 196 -5.80 34.33 -14.16
C GLY A 196 -5.50 35.75 -13.68
N ASN A 197 -6.34 36.26 -12.78
CA ASN A 197 -6.19 37.58 -12.16
C ASN A 197 -4.94 37.68 -11.28
N LEU A 198 -4.55 36.58 -10.64
CA LEU A 198 -3.31 36.47 -9.86
C LEU A 198 -2.06 36.25 -10.72
N GLY A 199 -2.20 36.06 -12.03
CA GLY A 199 -1.09 35.77 -12.94
C GLY A 199 -0.44 34.41 -12.72
N ILE A 200 -1.10 33.50 -11.99
CA ILE A 200 -0.65 32.11 -11.80
C ILE A 200 -0.79 31.32 -13.11
N ILE A 201 -1.85 31.61 -13.86
CA ILE A 201 -2.05 31.16 -15.24
C ILE A 201 -2.33 32.36 -16.15
N THR A 202 -2.04 32.22 -17.44
CA THR A 202 -2.31 33.26 -18.43
C THR A 202 -3.80 33.34 -18.77
N GLN A 203 -4.30 34.49 -19.22
CA GLN A 203 -5.68 34.63 -19.69
C GLN A 203 -6.04 33.66 -20.83
N ARG A 204 -5.08 33.37 -21.72
CA ARG A 204 -5.23 32.31 -22.74
C ARG A 204 -5.46 30.93 -22.11
N GLN A 205 -4.80 30.64 -20.98
CA GLN A 205 -5.00 29.39 -20.26
C GLN A 205 -6.36 29.36 -19.56
N VAL A 206 -6.83 30.47 -18.99
CA VAL A 206 -8.18 30.59 -18.42
C VAL A 206 -9.22 30.20 -19.47
N GLU A 207 -9.28 30.93 -20.59
CA GLU A 207 -10.23 30.66 -21.67
C GLU A 207 -10.08 29.24 -22.23
N GLY A 208 -8.85 28.78 -22.41
CA GLY A 208 -8.55 27.46 -22.96
C GLY A 208 -8.91 26.30 -22.04
N PHE A 209 -8.86 26.48 -20.72
CA PHE A 209 -9.25 25.46 -19.74
C PHE A 209 -10.77 25.39 -19.56
N LYS A 210 -11.45 26.53 -19.48
CA LYS A 210 -12.92 26.59 -19.45
C LYS A 210 -13.57 25.97 -20.68
N SER A 211 -12.92 26.11 -21.83
CA SER A 211 -13.43 25.58 -23.10
C SER A 211 -12.90 24.18 -23.45
N ASP A 212 -12.20 23.50 -22.54
CA ASP A 212 -11.54 22.20 -22.77
C ASP A 212 -10.59 22.16 -23.99
N ARG A 213 -10.14 23.33 -24.48
CA ARG A 213 -9.24 23.45 -25.65
C ARG A 213 -7.77 23.23 -25.32
N LEU A 214 -7.40 23.32 -24.05
CA LEU A 214 -6.01 23.15 -23.59
C LEU A 214 -5.90 21.98 -22.61
N ILE A 215 -4.88 21.14 -22.84
CA ILE A 215 -4.52 20.06 -21.93
C ILE A 215 -3.70 20.62 -20.77
N LYS A 216 -4.14 20.32 -19.55
CA LYS A 216 -3.45 20.72 -18.31
C LYS A 216 -2.27 19.79 -18.06
N LYS A 217 -1.10 20.36 -17.78
CA LYS A 217 0.07 19.57 -17.36
C LYS A 217 -0.08 19.17 -15.89
N ASN A 218 0.34 17.96 -15.53
CA ASN A 218 0.33 17.46 -14.15
C ASN A 218 0.97 18.44 -13.15
N SER A 219 2.12 19.03 -13.50
CA SER A 219 2.77 20.03 -12.64
C SER A 219 1.91 21.27 -12.38
N LEU A 220 1.11 21.72 -13.35
CA LEU A 220 0.21 22.85 -13.19
C LEU A 220 -0.99 22.46 -12.32
N LEU A 221 -1.57 21.28 -12.53
CA LEU A 221 -2.65 20.74 -11.70
C LEU A 221 -2.22 20.69 -10.22
N LEU A 222 -1.02 20.21 -9.93
CA LEU A 222 -0.48 20.18 -8.56
C LEU A 222 -0.33 21.58 -7.95
N THR A 223 0.15 22.56 -8.71
CA THR A 223 0.24 23.95 -8.25
C THR A 223 -1.13 24.53 -7.92
N MET A 224 -2.14 24.25 -8.74
CA MET A 224 -3.51 24.70 -8.52
C MET A 224 -4.13 24.05 -7.27
N LEU A 225 -3.91 22.75 -7.06
CA LEU A 225 -4.36 22.04 -5.86
C LEU A 225 -3.68 22.58 -4.60
N ASP A 226 -2.37 22.77 -4.64
CA ASP A 226 -1.62 23.33 -3.51
C ASP A 226 -2.07 24.76 -3.18
N TYR A 227 -2.52 25.53 -4.17
CA TYR A 227 -3.15 26.83 -3.94
C TYR A 227 -4.48 26.67 -3.17
N LEU A 228 -5.39 25.79 -3.61
CA LEU A 228 -6.66 25.53 -2.92
C LEU A 228 -6.43 25.03 -1.47
N VAL A 229 -5.47 24.14 -1.26
CA VAL A 229 -5.08 23.67 0.09
C VAL A 229 -4.66 24.82 0.99
N LYS A 230 -3.84 25.76 0.50
CA LYS A 230 -3.38 26.90 1.31
C LYS A 230 -4.52 27.86 1.70
N GLN A 231 -5.59 27.91 0.91
CA GLN A 231 -6.77 28.70 1.21
C GLN A 231 -7.79 27.96 2.07
N ASP A 232 -7.52 26.69 2.42
CA ASP A 232 -8.53 25.77 3.00
C ASP A 232 -9.83 25.72 2.16
N ARG A 233 -9.71 25.91 0.84
CA ARG A 233 -10.83 26.01 -0.09
C ARG A 233 -11.19 24.64 -0.62
N LYS A 234 -12.02 23.92 0.11
CA LYS A 234 -12.72 22.73 -0.37
C LYS A 234 -14.09 23.10 -0.93
N ASN A 235 -14.58 22.34 -1.91
CA ASN A 235 -15.82 22.64 -2.61
C ASN A 235 -16.98 21.83 -2.03
N GLU A 236 -17.98 22.51 -1.48
CA GLU A 236 -19.18 21.91 -0.86
C GLU A 236 -20.15 21.32 -1.90
N ASP A 237 -20.18 21.85 -3.12
CA ASP A 237 -21.08 21.37 -4.18
C ASP A 237 -20.72 19.96 -4.65
N TYR A 238 -19.47 19.54 -4.41
CA TYR A 238 -18.95 18.21 -4.73
C TYR A 238 -18.72 17.34 -3.48
N LEU A 239 -19.30 17.70 -2.34
CA LEU A 239 -19.23 16.92 -1.10
C LEU A 239 -19.80 15.51 -1.33
N ILE A 240 -18.98 14.47 -1.10
CA ILE A 240 -19.43 13.08 -1.13
C ILE A 240 -19.91 12.69 0.26
N THR A 241 -21.23 12.71 0.47
CA THR A 241 -21.85 12.42 1.78
C THR A 241 -21.90 10.93 2.10
N PHE A 242 -22.17 10.57 3.36
CA PHE A 242 -22.22 9.17 3.81
C PHE A 242 -23.32 8.30 3.18
N ASP A 243 -24.33 8.91 2.59
CA ASP A 243 -25.43 8.27 1.85
C ASP A 243 -25.23 8.28 0.33
N ASP A 244 -24.13 8.89 -0.14
CA ASP A 244 -23.74 8.84 -1.54
C ASP A 244 -23.22 7.44 -1.92
N GLU A 245 -23.64 6.92 -3.08
CA GLU A 245 -23.24 5.60 -3.58
C GLU A 245 -21.73 5.51 -3.87
N TYR A 246 -21.07 6.64 -4.16
CA TYR A 246 -19.64 6.73 -4.45
C TYR A 246 -18.78 6.88 -3.20
N PHE A 247 -19.37 7.12 -2.02
CA PHE A 247 -18.64 7.36 -0.78
C PHE A 247 -17.61 6.28 -0.50
N TYR A 248 -18.01 5.01 -0.61
CA TYR A 248 -17.14 3.88 -0.30
C TYR A 248 -15.91 3.83 -1.21
N ASP A 249 -16.08 4.08 -2.51
CA ASP A 249 -14.97 4.08 -3.48
C ASP A 249 -13.96 5.18 -3.13
N TYR A 250 -14.40 6.43 -3.00
CA TYR A 250 -13.51 7.55 -2.65
C TYR A 250 -12.82 7.34 -1.30
N PHE A 251 -13.53 6.78 -0.32
CA PHE A 251 -12.99 6.46 1.00
C PHE A 251 -11.88 5.41 0.92
N VAL A 252 -12.11 4.32 0.20
CA VAL A 252 -11.13 3.24 -0.01
C VAL A 252 -9.90 3.75 -0.75
N PHE A 253 -10.08 4.53 -1.83
CA PHE A 253 -8.95 5.09 -2.57
C PHE A 253 -8.12 6.08 -1.74
N SER A 254 -8.77 6.91 -0.92
CA SER A 254 -8.06 7.84 -0.02
C SER A 254 -7.14 7.11 0.97
N LEU A 255 -7.51 5.90 1.39
CA LEU A 255 -6.75 5.05 2.30
C LEU A 255 -5.84 4.03 1.60
N GLY A 256 -5.71 4.08 0.27
CA GLY A 256 -5.10 3.02 -0.53
C GLY A 256 -3.69 2.60 -0.07
N GLY A 257 -2.91 3.52 0.52
CA GLY A 257 -1.57 3.22 1.06
C GLY A 257 -1.54 2.36 2.32
N PHE A 258 -2.69 2.13 2.97
CA PHE A 258 -2.83 1.41 4.23
C PHE A 258 -3.59 0.09 4.09
N ILE A 259 -4.44 -0.04 3.07
CA ILE A 259 -5.41 -1.14 2.98
C ILE A 259 -4.70 -2.45 2.70
N LEU A 260 -4.88 -3.44 3.59
CA LEU A 260 -4.42 -4.81 3.39
C LEU A 260 -5.37 -5.57 2.47
N LYS A 261 -4.85 -6.57 1.74
CA LYS A 261 -5.70 -7.60 1.15
C LYS A 261 -6.61 -8.21 2.21
N LEU A 262 -7.89 -8.39 1.86
CA LEU A 262 -8.92 -8.83 2.80
C LEU A 262 -8.54 -10.12 3.56
N SER A 263 -8.07 -11.15 2.86
CA SER A 263 -7.68 -12.42 3.49
C SER A 263 -6.56 -12.27 4.52
N GLN A 264 -5.59 -11.39 4.24
CA GLN A 264 -4.46 -11.14 5.14
C GLN A 264 -4.89 -10.31 6.35
N GLY A 265 -5.74 -9.32 6.14
CA GLY A 265 -6.32 -8.51 7.21
C GLY A 265 -7.20 -9.32 8.16
N LEU A 266 -8.08 -10.16 7.60
CA LEU A 266 -8.90 -11.10 8.37
C LEU A 266 -8.01 -12.04 9.19
N LEU A 267 -6.97 -12.62 8.58
CA LEU A 267 -6.05 -13.52 9.29
C LEU A 267 -5.34 -12.80 10.43
N GLN A 268 -4.79 -11.62 10.17
CA GLN A 268 -4.10 -10.79 11.16
C GLN A 268 -4.99 -10.49 12.37
N ASN A 269 -6.26 -10.16 12.11
CA ASN A 269 -7.25 -9.91 13.15
C ASN A 269 -7.63 -11.18 13.91
N GLU A 270 -7.74 -12.34 13.25
CA GLU A 270 -8.09 -13.62 13.90
C GLU A 270 -6.97 -14.14 14.81
N ILE A 271 -5.70 -14.01 14.41
CA ILE A 271 -4.55 -14.41 15.23
C ILE A 271 -4.15 -13.36 16.27
N ASN A 272 -4.72 -12.15 16.20
CA ASN A 272 -4.51 -11.04 17.12
C ASN A 272 -3.02 -10.69 17.35
N SER A 273 -2.26 -10.51 16.27
CA SER A 273 -0.85 -10.10 16.33
C SER A 273 -0.65 -8.64 15.91
N LEU A 274 0.44 -8.02 16.39
CA LEU A 274 0.79 -6.65 16.00
C LEU A 274 1.58 -6.59 14.69
N PHE A 275 2.39 -7.61 14.40
CA PHE A 275 3.25 -7.66 13.23
C PHE A 275 2.78 -8.68 12.20
N ASN A 276 3.23 -8.56 10.96
CA ASN A 276 2.92 -9.55 9.95
C ASN A 276 3.43 -10.95 10.38
N PRO A 277 2.71 -12.04 10.11
CA PRO A 277 2.92 -13.34 10.77
C PRO A 277 4.26 -14.00 10.48
N ALA A 278 4.93 -13.61 9.38
CA ALA A 278 6.24 -14.14 9.02
C ALA A 278 7.33 -13.82 10.07
N VAL A 279 7.20 -12.73 10.84
CA VAL A 279 8.22 -12.32 11.83
C VAL A 279 8.31 -13.30 13.03
N TYR A 280 7.26 -14.09 13.24
CA TYR A 280 7.16 -15.06 14.34
C TYR A 280 7.58 -16.47 13.93
N ILE A 281 8.30 -16.60 12.82
CA ILE A 281 8.84 -17.85 12.30
C ILE A 281 10.35 -17.84 12.42
N ASP A 282 10.90 -18.91 12.98
CA ASP A 282 12.35 -19.16 13.02
C ASP A 282 12.81 -19.60 11.63
N ASP A 283 13.56 -18.74 10.96
CA ASP A 283 13.93 -18.94 9.56
C ASP A 283 15.04 -19.98 9.36
N THR A 284 15.75 -20.36 10.41
CA THR A 284 16.75 -21.44 10.36
C THR A 284 16.10 -22.81 10.12
N LYS A 285 14.78 -22.89 10.33
CA LYS A 285 14.00 -24.14 10.23
C LYS A 285 13.18 -24.21 8.94
N ILE A 286 13.14 -23.16 8.13
CA ILE A 286 12.24 -23.07 6.98
C ILE A 286 12.98 -22.50 5.77
N ASN A 287 12.93 -23.22 4.64
CA ASN A 287 13.32 -22.65 3.35
C ASN A 287 12.23 -21.68 2.89
N TYR A 288 12.61 -20.47 2.49
CA TYR A 288 11.69 -19.44 2.00
C TYR A 288 10.75 -19.93 0.88
N ILE A 289 11.21 -20.82 -0.01
CA ILE A 289 10.36 -21.43 -1.05
C ILE A 289 9.13 -22.13 -0.45
N ASN A 290 9.27 -22.68 0.76
CA ASN A 290 8.22 -23.36 1.49
C ASN A 290 7.45 -22.42 2.44
N LEU A 291 7.80 -21.13 2.54
CA LEU A 291 7.20 -20.20 3.51
C LEU A 291 5.68 -20.13 3.39
N ASN A 292 5.17 -20.04 2.16
CA ASN A 292 3.75 -20.04 1.87
C ASN A 292 3.06 -21.29 2.42
N ASN A 293 3.61 -22.47 2.11
CA ASN A 293 3.04 -23.75 2.54
C ASN A 293 3.06 -23.88 4.07
N GLU A 294 4.16 -23.49 4.70
CA GLU A 294 4.31 -23.57 6.15
C GLU A 294 3.37 -22.62 6.88
N LEU A 295 3.21 -21.39 6.40
CA LEU A 295 2.26 -20.42 6.98
C LEU A 295 0.81 -20.82 6.75
N SER A 296 0.48 -21.19 5.52
CA SER A 296 -0.82 -21.73 5.14
C SER A 296 -1.21 -22.92 6.02
N LYS A 297 -0.27 -23.83 6.30
CA LYS A 297 -0.47 -24.97 7.20
C LYS A 297 -0.57 -24.56 8.67
N LYS A 298 0.31 -23.67 9.13
CA LYS A 298 0.35 -23.18 10.52
C LYS A 298 -0.96 -22.51 10.92
N TYR A 299 -1.57 -21.74 10.01
CA TYR A 299 -2.81 -21.00 10.23
C TYR A 299 -4.01 -21.61 9.51
N GLU A 300 -3.92 -22.88 9.12
CA GLU A 300 -4.96 -23.55 8.33
C GLU A 300 -6.31 -23.53 9.03
N LYS A 301 -6.32 -23.74 10.35
CA LYS A 301 -7.53 -23.72 11.17
C LYS A 301 -8.19 -22.33 11.15
N GLU A 302 -7.40 -21.28 11.35
CA GLU A 302 -7.86 -19.90 11.32
C GLU A 302 -8.37 -19.53 9.93
N ILE A 303 -7.66 -19.94 8.87
CA ILE A 303 -8.08 -19.74 7.47
C ILE A 303 -9.41 -20.41 7.17
N PHE A 304 -9.61 -21.66 7.61
CA PHE A 304 -10.91 -22.33 7.49
C PHE A 304 -12.00 -21.65 8.29
N ASN A 305 -11.72 -21.21 9.52
CA ASN A 305 -12.69 -20.51 10.36
C ASN A 305 -13.16 -19.18 9.74
N MET A 306 -12.31 -18.55 8.91
CA MET A 306 -12.66 -17.35 8.14
C MET A 306 -13.49 -17.65 6.88
N GLY A 307 -13.77 -18.92 6.58
CA GLY A 307 -14.61 -19.36 5.47
C GLY A 307 -13.88 -19.59 4.14
N PHE A 308 -12.54 -19.62 4.15
CA PHE A 308 -11.75 -20.00 2.97
C PHE A 308 -11.72 -21.52 2.81
N GLU A 309 -11.70 -22.02 1.57
CA GLU A 309 -11.59 -23.46 1.29
C GLU A 309 -10.18 -23.82 0.88
N LYS A 310 -9.72 -25.03 1.21
CA LYS A 310 -8.42 -25.55 0.78
C LYS A 310 -8.62 -26.45 -0.44
N ARG A 311 -7.83 -26.22 -1.49
CA ARG A 311 -7.81 -27.05 -2.70
C ARG A 311 -6.38 -27.52 -2.96
N GLY A 312 -6.09 -28.75 -2.51
CA GLY A 312 -4.73 -29.27 -2.54
C GLY A 312 -3.81 -28.47 -1.59
N ASN A 313 -2.83 -27.78 -2.16
CA ASN A 313 -1.81 -27.04 -1.39
C ASN A 313 -2.11 -25.53 -1.21
N TYR A 314 -3.14 -25.00 -1.87
CA TYR A 314 -3.50 -23.58 -1.81
C TYR A 314 -4.90 -23.39 -1.21
N PHE A 315 -5.21 -22.16 -0.81
CA PHE A 315 -6.55 -21.76 -0.41
C PHE A 315 -7.25 -21.03 -1.55
N VAL A 316 -8.58 -21.12 -1.61
CA VAL A 316 -9.39 -20.31 -2.51
C VAL A 316 -10.16 -19.28 -1.72
N ASP A 317 -10.17 -18.06 -2.23
CA ASP A 317 -11.04 -17.00 -1.74
C ASP A 317 -12.50 -17.24 -2.12
N TYR A 318 -13.35 -16.32 -1.71
CA TYR A 318 -14.80 -16.38 -1.90
C TYR A 318 -15.21 -16.27 -3.38
N PHE A 319 -14.32 -15.79 -4.24
CA PHE A 319 -14.48 -15.72 -5.69
C PHE A 319 -13.81 -16.90 -6.40
N ASP A 320 -13.40 -17.94 -5.66
CA ASP A 320 -12.64 -19.09 -6.12
C ASP A 320 -11.24 -18.74 -6.69
N TYR A 321 -10.71 -17.55 -6.36
CA TYR A 321 -9.33 -17.21 -6.71
C TYR A 321 -8.38 -17.90 -5.75
N ALA A 322 -7.45 -18.67 -6.31
CA ALA A 322 -6.39 -19.30 -5.56
C ALA A 322 -5.47 -18.23 -4.94
N PHE A 323 -5.13 -18.40 -3.68
CA PHE A 323 -4.13 -17.61 -3.00
C PHE A 323 -3.33 -18.46 -2.01
N ASP A 324 -2.07 -18.05 -1.83
CA ASP A 324 -1.19 -18.55 -0.80
C ASP A 324 -0.79 -17.41 0.13
N TYR A 325 -0.77 -17.67 1.43
CA TYR A 325 -0.36 -16.67 2.39
C TYR A 325 1.13 -16.74 2.68
N LYS A 326 1.87 -15.74 2.20
CA LYS A 326 3.31 -15.63 2.40
C LYS A 326 3.73 -14.97 3.73
N GLY A 327 2.78 -14.54 4.56
CA GLY A 327 3.07 -14.00 5.89
C GLY A 327 3.52 -12.55 5.92
N PHE A 328 3.55 -11.87 4.77
CA PHE A 328 3.84 -10.44 4.66
C PHE A 328 2.59 -9.68 4.22
N PHE A 329 2.49 -8.42 4.62
CA PHE A 329 1.41 -7.57 4.17
C PHE A 329 1.55 -7.23 2.69
N GLU A 330 0.52 -7.58 1.95
CA GLU A 330 0.25 -7.09 0.61
C GLU A 330 -0.77 -5.98 0.76
N ILE A 331 -0.25 -4.75 0.83
CA ILE A 331 -1.07 -3.54 0.67
C ILE A 331 -1.75 -3.64 -0.69
N HIS A 332 -3.05 -3.36 -0.74
CA HIS A 332 -3.91 -3.62 -1.88
C HIS A 332 -3.33 -2.93 -3.13
N LYS A 333 -2.65 -3.76 -3.93
CA LYS A 333 -2.05 -3.37 -5.20
C LYS A 333 -3.15 -3.37 -6.23
N TYR A 334 -3.49 -2.21 -6.79
CA TYR A 334 -4.33 -2.21 -7.98
C TYR A 334 -3.48 -2.70 -9.16
N ASN A 335 -3.92 -3.78 -9.79
CA ASN A 335 -3.17 -4.45 -10.85
C ASN A 335 -2.95 -3.50 -12.04
N GLY A 336 -1.70 -3.29 -12.43
CA GLY A 336 -1.35 -2.65 -13.69
C GLY A 336 0.15 -2.70 -13.98
N LEU A 337 0.49 -2.35 -15.23
CA LEU A 337 1.84 -2.40 -15.83
C LEU A 337 2.82 -1.35 -15.27
N TYR A 338 2.44 -0.61 -14.23
CA TYR A 338 3.05 0.64 -13.80
C TYR A 338 3.33 0.61 -12.29
N TYR A 339 4.57 0.87 -11.88
CA TYR A 339 5.07 0.59 -10.51
C TYR A 339 5.55 1.80 -9.72
N ASP A 340 4.89 2.08 -8.58
CA ASP A 340 5.32 3.00 -7.51
C ASP A 340 5.27 2.31 -6.11
N GLU A 341 5.82 2.94 -5.05
CA GLU A 341 5.93 2.34 -3.70
C GLU A 341 4.61 1.88 -3.09
N LEU A 342 3.49 2.53 -3.44
CA LEU A 342 2.15 2.12 -3.00
C LEU A 342 1.40 1.29 -4.04
N ASN A 343 1.94 1.19 -5.26
CA ASN A 343 1.36 0.51 -6.40
C ASN A 343 -0.10 0.94 -6.69
N LEU A 344 -0.35 2.24 -6.54
CA LEU A 344 -1.65 2.89 -6.77
C LEU A 344 -1.67 3.69 -8.08
N ALA A 345 -0.49 4.03 -8.63
CA ALA A 345 -0.37 4.85 -9.84
C ALA A 345 -1.04 4.22 -11.08
N SER A 346 -1.23 2.91 -11.11
CA SER A 346 -1.85 2.18 -12.21
C SER A 346 -3.38 2.31 -12.28
N SER A 347 -4.03 2.66 -11.17
CA SER A 347 -5.49 2.72 -11.04
C SER A 347 -6.05 4.09 -10.70
N LEU A 348 -5.18 5.01 -10.28
CA LEU A 348 -5.54 6.37 -9.95
C LEU A 348 -5.40 7.28 -11.16
N ASP A 349 -6.41 8.10 -11.40
CA ASP A 349 -6.25 9.31 -12.17
C ASP A 349 -5.68 10.37 -11.22
N SER A 350 -4.37 10.62 -11.33
CA SER A 350 -3.64 11.46 -10.37
C SER A 350 -2.63 12.37 -11.06
N PRO A 351 -2.61 13.67 -10.74
CA PRO A 351 -1.59 14.58 -11.22
C PRO A 351 -0.22 14.32 -10.58
N ASN A 352 -0.15 13.51 -9.52
CA ASN A 352 1.10 13.12 -8.88
C ASN A 352 1.90 12.07 -9.67
N ILE A 353 1.32 11.48 -10.72
CA ILE A 353 1.97 10.42 -11.50
C ILE A 353 2.96 11.03 -12.50
N ILE A 354 4.19 10.51 -12.48
CA ILE A 354 5.21 10.72 -13.52
C ILE A 354 5.50 9.41 -14.23
N TYR A 355 5.46 9.44 -15.56
CA TYR A 355 5.79 8.31 -16.44
C TYR A 355 7.27 8.38 -16.88
N TYR A 356 8.01 7.30 -16.66
CA TYR A 356 9.33 7.06 -17.25
C TYR A 356 9.23 5.99 -18.34
N ASN A 357 9.60 6.35 -19.56
CA ASN A 357 9.80 5.38 -20.64
C ASN A 357 11.27 4.96 -20.64
N ASN A 358 11.57 3.72 -20.25
CA ASN A 358 12.92 3.19 -20.39
C ASN A 358 12.88 1.98 -21.32
N ASN A 359 13.02 2.24 -22.64
CA ASN A 359 13.13 1.37 -23.84
C ASN A 359 12.39 0.02 -23.93
N SER A 360 11.66 -0.41 -22.91
CA SER A 360 10.82 -1.62 -22.83
C SER A 360 9.85 -1.59 -21.64
N LEU A 361 10.13 -0.82 -20.56
CA LEU A 361 9.28 -0.71 -19.37
C LEU A 361 8.75 0.72 -19.16
N LYS A 362 7.43 0.86 -18.96
CA LYS A 362 6.84 2.11 -18.49
C LYS A 362 6.76 2.09 -16.96
N LYS A 363 7.64 2.82 -16.28
CA LYS A 363 7.57 2.98 -14.83
C LYS A 363 6.73 4.21 -14.50
N CYS A 364 5.89 4.16 -13.47
CA CYS A 364 5.17 5.33 -12.96
C CYS A 364 5.51 5.53 -11.51
N ILE A 365 5.90 6.73 -11.10
CA ILE A 365 6.06 7.02 -9.66
C ILE A 365 5.05 8.07 -9.24
N LEU A 366 4.59 8.00 -7.99
CA LEU A 366 3.89 9.10 -7.35
C LEU A 366 4.91 10.06 -6.73
N ILE A 367 4.98 11.28 -7.25
CA ILE A 367 5.71 12.37 -6.60
C ILE A 367 4.76 13.25 -5.78
N PRO A 368 5.17 13.73 -4.61
CA PRO A 368 4.35 14.66 -3.85
C PRO A 368 4.21 15.98 -4.59
N SER A 369 3.16 16.73 -4.28
CA SER A 369 3.07 18.14 -4.61
C SER A 369 4.12 18.96 -3.84
N THR A 370 4.17 20.28 -4.07
CA THR A 370 5.12 21.15 -3.36
C THR A 370 4.82 21.18 -1.85
N LEU A 371 3.56 20.94 -1.47
CA LEU A 371 3.12 20.81 -0.08
C LEU A 371 3.28 19.40 0.50
N GLY A 372 3.90 18.47 -0.22
CA GLY A 372 4.02 17.09 0.26
C GLY A 372 2.73 16.25 0.11
N LYS A 373 1.73 16.77 -0.61
CA LYS A 373 0.39 16.16 -0.72
C LYS A 373 0.26 15.29 -1.97
N TYR A 374 -0.65 14.33 -1.90
CA TYR A 374 -1.01 13.45 -3.00
C TYR A 374 -2.51 13.54 -3.24
N TYR A 375 -2.91 13.52 -4.50
CA TYR A 375 -4.28 13.73 -4.91
C TYR A 375 -4.68 12.69 -5.94
N PHE A 376 -5.96 12.40 -6.00
CA PHE A 376 -6.53 11.57 -7.04
C PHE A 376 -7.93 12.05 -7.40
N GLN A 377 -8.41 11.65 -8.56
CA GLN A 377 -9.81 11.74 -8.95
C GLN A 377 -10.29 10.38 -9.44
N ILE A 378 -11.60 10.20 -9.47
CA ILE A 378 -12.24 9.08 -10.15
C ILE A 378 -13.00 9.69 -11.33
N SER A 379 -12.30 9.89 -12.44
CA SER A 379 -12.79 10.69 -13.58
C SER A 379 -14.03 10.14 -14.27
N ARG A 380 -14.37 8.87 -14.04
CA ARG A 380 -15.66 8.29 -14.45
C ARG A 380 -16.87 8.87 -13.69
N TYR A 381 -16.65 9.42 -12.50
CA TYR A 381 -17.68 10.02 -11.65
C TYR A 381 -17.62 11.54 -11.73
N HIS A 382 -16.43 12.10 -11.49
CA HIS A 382 -16.21 13.53 -11.44
C HIS A 382 -14.87 13.87 -12.11
N LYS A 383 -14.91 14.72 -13.14
CA LYS A 383 -13.72 15.26 -13.81
C LYS A 383 -13.33 16.57 -13.12
N GLU A 384 -12.04 16.75 -12.87
CA GLU A 384 -11.46 17.94 -12.20
C GLU A 384 -11.91 18.13 -10.75
N VAL A 385 -12.31 17.04 -10.10
CA VAL A 385 -12.64 16.99 -8.68
C VAL A 385 -11.69 16.02 -8.00
N PHE A 386 -10.79 16.57 -7.19
CA PHE A 386 -9.66 15.87 -6.61
C PHE A 386 -9.84 15.68 -5.10
N PHE A 387 -9.46 14.50 -4.64
CA PHE A 387 -9.47 14.08 -3.24
C PHE A 387 -8.04 13.82 -2.78
N GLU A 388 -7.80 13.96 -1.48
CA GLU A 388 -6.48 13.68 -0.90
C GLU A 388 -6.26 12.16 -0.81
N LEU A 389 -5.12 11.70 -1.35
CA LEU A 389 -4.61 10.36 -1.12
C LEU A 389 -3.70 10.39 0.12
N LEU A 390 -4.10 9.70 1.19
CA LEU A 390 -3.29 9.61 2.40
C LEU A 390 -2.07 8.72 2.15
N LYS A 391 -0.91 9.19 2.61
CA LYS A 391 0.33 8.42 2.60
C LYS A 391 0.68 7.93 3.99
N PRO A 392 1.16 6.69 4.13
CA PRO A 392 1.80 6.26 5.34
C PRO A 392 2.97 7.17 5.74
N TYR A 393 3.07 7.46 7.02
CA TYR A 393 4.22 8.08 7.64
C TYR A 393 5.35 7.07 7.84
N TYR A 394 6.55 7.49 7.48
CA TYR A 394 7.81 6.85 7.86
C TYR A 394 8.73 7.92 8.47
N PRO A 395 9.53 7.61 9.50
CA PRO A 395 10.44 8.57 10.11
C PRO A 395 11.45 9.09 9.09
N ASP A 396 11.82 10.35 9.21
CA ASP A 396 12.80 11.00 8.35
C ASP A 396 13.99 11.55 9.16
N VAL A 397 15.00 12.04 8.47
CA VAL A 397 16.22 12.56 9.10
C VAL A 397 15.98 13.78 10.01
N LYS A 398 14.80 14.40 9.97
CA LYS A 398 14.43 15.53 10.84
C LYS A 398 13.78 15.06 12.13
N ASN A 399 13.15 13.88 12.13
CA ASN A 399 12.50 13.28 13.29
C ASN A 399 13.01 11.85 13.48
N LEU A 400 14.17 11.74 14.14
CA LEU A 400 14.79 10.44 14.41
C LEU A 400 14.15 9.79 15.65
N PRO A 401 13.70 8.53 15.55
CA PRO A 401 13.30 7.76 16.72
C PRO A 401 14.49 7.56 17.68
N LYS A 402 14.18 7.26 18.95
CA LYS A 402 15.23 7.06 19.98
C LYS A 402 16.20 5.95 19.59
N GLY A 403 17.51 6.22 19.68
CA GLY A 403 18.54 5.24 19.31
C GLY A 403 18.72 5.03 17.80
N TRP A 404 18.00 5.79 16.96
CA TRP A 404 18.23 5.86 15.52
C TRP A 404 19.15 7.02 15.19
N ASN A 405 19.95 6.83 14.14
CA ASN A 405 20.81 7.86 13.59
C ASN A 405 20.41 8.14 12.14
N LYS A 406 20.96 9.24 11.59
CA LYS A 406 20.71 9.68 10.22
C LYS A 406 21.01 8.58 9.19
N GLU A 407 22.14 7.88 9.36
CA GLU A 407 22.57 6.82 8.44
C GLU A 407 21.57 5.65 8.39
N MET A 408 21.01 5.25 9.54
CA MET A 408 20.00 4.20 9.61
C MET A 408 18.70 4.60 8.90
N ILE A 409 18.25 5.85 9.11
CA ILE A 409 17.03 6.36 8.48
C ILE A 409 17.20 6.58 6.97
N GLU A 410 18.37 6.97 6.50
CA GLU A 410 18.64 7.12 5.05
C GLU A 410 18.71 5.78 4.30
N LYS A 411 18.85 4.65 5.02
CA LYS A 411 18.93 3.30 4.45
C LYS A 411 17.58 2.57 4.40
N ILE A 412 16.59 3.05 5.15
CA ILE A 412 15.21 2.58 5.10
C ILE A 412 14.39 3.54 4.23
#